data_AF-A0A7Y3JIZ4-F1
#
_entry.id   AF-A0A7Y3JIZ4-F1
#
_cell.length_a   1.000
_cell.length_b   1.000
_cell.length_c   1.000
_cell.angle_alpha   90.00
_cell.angle_beta   90.00
_cell.angle_gamma   90.00
#
_symmetry.space_group_name_H-M   'P 1'
#
loop_
_entity.id
_entity.type
_entity.pdbx_description
1 polymer ?
#
loop_
_entity_poly.entity_id
_entity_poly.type
_entity_poly.pdbx_seq_one_letter_code
_entity_poly.pdbx_strand_id
1 'polypeptide(L)'
;MKCFLIAFMGVVMNLAAVFHRTCAPWCFAQDDQTLVFRLQTAPNDVTAAELLVGDPFDWVKANEADTQQFLWNAEKLPLTKTGSDGLHDWWEVRWSPPYR
;
A
#
# COMPACT_ATOMS: atom_id res chain seq x y z
N MET A 1 -7.97 -9.31 3.81
CA MET A 1 -7.29 -8.37 2.89
C MET A 1 -5.81 -8.37 3.22
N LYS A 2 -4.96 -8.81 2.29
CA LYS A 2 -3.50 -8.66 2.39
C LYS A 2 -3.15 -7.40 1.61
N CYS A 3 -2.49 -6.46 2.25
CA CYS A 3 -2.09 -5.18 1.69
C CYS A 3 -0.64 -4.96 2.15
N PHE A 4 0.26 -4.68 1.21
CA PHE A 4 1.64 -4.35 1.51
C PHE A 4 1.94 -2.97 0.98
N LEU A 5 2.71 -2.21 1.75
CA LEU A 5 3.09 -0.86 1.37
C LEU A 5 4.59 -0.80 1.13
N ILE A 6 4.99 -0.24 0.00
CA ILE A 6 6.39 -0.20 -0.46
C ILE A 6 6.79 1.26 -0.66
N ALA A 7 7.87 1.70 -0.02
CA ALA A 7 8.42 3.06 -0.13
C ALA A 7 9.76 3.04 -0.91
N PHE A 8 9.96 4.01 -1.81
CA PHE A 8 11.18 4.13 -2.64
C PHE A 8 12.12 5.27 -2.19
N MET A 9 13.41 5.05 -2.47
CA MET A 9 14.65 5.50 -1.79
C MET A 9 15.05 6.98 -1.89
N GLY A 10 15.62 7.50 -0.78
CA GLY A 10 16.52 8.64 -0.72
C GLY A 10 17.18 8.72 0.67
N VAL A 11 18.48 8.42 0.80
CA VAL A 11 19.24 8.38 2.08
C VAL A 11 18.65 7.34 3.08
N VAL A 12 19.37 7.04 4.16
CA VAL A 12 18.98 6.05 5.18
C VAL A 12 17.57 6.38 5.70
N MET A 13 16.59 5.54 5.35
CA MET A 13 15.19 5.68 5.76
C MET A 13 15.01 5.35 7.25
N ASN A 14 14.32 6.21 7.98
CA ASN A 14 13.92 5.97 9.36
C ASN A 14 12.73 5.00 9.43
N LEU A 15 13.05 3.70 9.41
CA LEU A 15 12.05 2.62 9.51
C LEU A 15 11.15 2.72 10.74
N ALA A 16 11.66 3.27 11.86
CA ALA A 16 10.86 3.43 13.07
C ALA A 16 9.75 4.49 12.93
N ALA A 17 9.83 5.36 11.92
CA ALA A 17 8.80 6.35 11.60
C ALA A 17 7.80 5.86 10.55
N VAL A 18 8.03 4.70 9.92
CA VAL A 18 7.11 4.08 8.96
C VAL A 18 5.99 3.37 9.73
N PHE A 19 4.76 3.86 9.59
CA PHE A 19 3.63 3.30 10.34
C PHE A 19 2.36 3.15 9.50
N HIS A 20 1.77 1.96 9.61
CA HIS A 20 0.47 1.59 9.06
C HIS A 20 -0.21 0.56 9.98
N ARG A 21 -1.53 0.62 10.09
CA ARG A 21 -2.33 -0.39 10.78
C ARG A 21 -3.62 -0.67 10.00
N THR A 22 -4.08 -1.92 10.02
CA THR A 22 -5.34 -2.34 9.39
C THR A 22 -6.57 -1.98 10.23
N CYS A 23 -6.62 -0.74 10.73
CA CYS A 23 -7.77 -0.17 11.42
C CYS A 23 -7.83 1.35 11.21
N ALA A 24 -8.97 1.95 11.50
CA ALA A 24 -9.12 3.40 11.44
C ALA A 24 -8.16 4.12 12.40
N PRO A 25 -7.72 5.35 12.07
CA PRO A 25 -7.84 6.05 10.77
C PRO A 25 -6.91 5.61 9.61
N TRP A 26 -6.16 4.52 9.71
CA TRP A 26 -5.15 4.13 8.69
C TRP A 26 -5.69 3.26 7.56
N CYS A 27 -6.72 2.46 7.85
CA CYS A 27 -7.39 1.64 6.86
C CYS A 27 -8.88 1.58 7.19
N PHE A 28 -9.73 2.06 6.28
CA PHE A 28 -11.18 2.10 6.49
C PHE A 28 -11.94 2.13 5.16
N ALA A 29 -13.20 1.69 5.19
CA ALA A 29 -14.14 1.91 4.11
C ALA A 29 -14.63 3.37 4.17
N GLN A 30 -14.43 4.11 3.09
CA GLN A 30 -15.01 5.44 2.93
C GLN A 30 -16.50 5.35 2.62
N ASP A 31 -16.85 4.36 1.80
CA ASP A 31 -18.19 4.03 1.34
C ASP A 31 -18.23 2.53 0.96
N ASP A 32 -19.35 2.07 0.38
CA ASP A 32 -19.57 0.67 0.06
C ASP A 32 -18.64 0.11 -1.04
N GLN A 33 -17.90 0.98 -1.74
CA GLN A 33 -17.05 0.60 -2.89
C GLN A 33 -15.58 0.95 -2.69
N THR A 34 -15.26 1.92 -1.83
CA THR A 34 -13.91 2.49 -1.74
C THR A 34 -13.29 2.28 -0.37
N LEU A 35 -12.10 1.67 -0.38
CA LEU A 35 -11.19 1.57 0.75
C LEU A 35 -10.14 2.68 0.69
N VAL A 36 -9.85 3.25 1.84
CA VAL A 36 -8.80 4.25 2.03
C VAL A 36 -7.65 3.61 2.80
N PHE A 37 -6.44 3.78 2.31
CA PHE A 37 -5.21 3.35 2.95
C PHE A 37 -4.32 4.54 3.20
N ARG A 38 -3.76 4.62 4.41
CA ARG A 38 -2.82 5.65 4.80
C ARG A 38 -1.51 5.09 5.31
N LEU A 39 -0.46 5.86 5.07
CA LEU A 39 0.87 5.63 5.59
C LEU A 39 1.41 6.89 6.23
N GLN A 40 2.09 6.68 7.35
CA GLN A 40 2.89 7.68 8.03
C GLN A 40 4.38 7.36 7.79
N THR A 41 5.19 8.39 7.53
CA THR A 41 6.65 8.29 7.42
C THR A 41 7.33 9.46 8.14
N ALA A 42 8.65 9.40 8.33
CA ALA A 42 9.42 10.57 8.72
C ALA A 42 9.33 11.67 7.64
N PRO A 43 9.51 12.94 8.00
CA PRO A 43 9.32 14.06 7.09
C PRO A 43 10.45 14.13 6.07
N ASN A 44 10.09 14.21 4.78
CA ASN A 44 11.00 14.25 3.63
C ASN A 44 11.90 13.01 3.50
N ASP A 45 11.58 11.92 4.20
CA ASP A 45 12.36 10.67 4.22
C ASP A 45 11.96 9.71 3.09
N VAL A 46 10.72 9.85 2.59
CA VAL A 46 10.16 9.06 1.49
C VAL A 46 9.80 9.98 0.33
N THR A 47 10.22 9.63 -0.87
CA THR A 47 9.92 10.41 -2.09
C THR A 47 8.73 9.84 -2.86
N ALA A 48 8.50 8.54 -2.77
CA ALA A 48 7.37 7.85 -3.37
C ALA A 48 6.97 6.62 -2.54
N ALA A 49 5.67 6.34 -2.49
CA ALA A 49 5.13 5.15 -1.88
C ALA A 49 4.08 4.51 -2.81
N GLU A 50 4.03 3.19 -2.84
CA GLU A 50 3.09 2.39 -3.59
C GLU A 50 2.36 1.40 -2.67
N LEU A 51 1.06 1.22 -2.93
CA LEU A 51 0.23 0.19 -2.36
C LEU A 51 0.25 -1.02 -3.29
N LEU A 52 0.65 -2.18 -2.78
CA LEU A 52 0.47 -3.47 -3.42
C LEU A 52 -0.82 -4.11 -2.89
N VAL A 53 -1.82 -4.26 -3.77
CA VAL A 53 -3.17 -4.70 -3.39
C VAL A 53 -3.73 -5.72 -4.38
N GLY A 54 -4.59 -6.62 -3.90
CA GLY A 54 -5.19 -7.69 -4.69
C GLY A 54 -6.11 -8.57 -3.85
N ASP A 55 -6.79 -9.51 -4.49
CA ASP A 55 -7.64 -10.47 -3.77
C ASP A 55 -6.72 -11.49 -3.09
N PRO A 56 -6.81 -11.71 -1.77
CA PRO A 56 -5.98 -12.71 -1.08
C PRO A 56 -6.00 -14.13 -1.68
N PHE A 57 -7.02 -14.46 -2.46
CA PHE A 57 -7.25 -15.76 -3.10
C PHE A 57 -6.99 -15.76 -4.61
N ASP A 58 -6.61 -14.63 -5.21
CA ASP A 58 -6.29 -14.56 -6.64
C ASP A 58 -4.81 -14.87 -6.88
N TRP A 59 -4.54 -16.10 -7.29
CA TRP A 59 -3.21 -16.63 -7.56
C TRP A 59 -3.10 -17.07 -9.02
N VAL A 60 -2.09 -16.55 -9.70
CA VAL A 60 -1.82 -16.82 -11.12
C VAL A 60 -0.54 -17.61 -11.30
N LYS A 61 -0.45 -18.43 -12.37
CA LYS A 61 0.78 -19.15 -12.70
C LYS A 61 1.88 -18.15 -13.05
N ALA A 62 3.08 -18.36 -12.51
CA ALA A 62 4.23 -17.49 -12.79
C ALA A 62 4.72 -17.62 -14.24
N ASN A 63 4.58 -18.81 -14.84
CA ASN A 63 4.95 -19.12 -16.22
C ASN A 63 4.02 -20.21 -16.77
N GLU A 64 3.72 -20.18 -18.06
CA GLU A 64 2.94 -21.22 -18.75
C GLU A 64 3.64 -22.59 -18.76
N ALA A 65 4.97 -22.62 -18.77
CA ALA A 65 5.78 -23.83 -18.83
C ALA A 65 6.12 -24.43 -17.45
N ASP A 66 6.09 -23.64 -16.37
CA ASP A 66 6.48 -24.07 -15.03
C ASP A 66 5.24 -24.19 -14.13
N THR A 67 4.78 -25.43 -13.93
CA THR A 67 3.48 -25.73 -13.32
C THR A 67 3.44 -25.61 -11.79
N GLN A 68 4.58 -25.36 -11.14
CA GLN A 68 4.70 -25.42 -9.68
C GLN A 68 4.83 -24.04 -9.00
N GLN A 69 4.89 -22.94 -9.77
CA GLN A 69 5.06 -21.59 -9.23
C GLN A 69 3.82 -20.73 -9.43
N PHE A 70 3.30 -20.17 -8.34
CA PHE A 70 2.17 -19.24 -8.33
C PHE A 70 2.58 -17.90 -7.75
N LEU A 71 2.10 -16.82 -8.36
CA LEU A 71 2.26 -15.45 -7.89
C LEU A 71 0.89 -14.92 -7.47
N TRP A 72 0.88 -14.12 -6.41
CA TRP A 72 -0.30 -13.39 -6.01
C TRP A 72 -0.59 -12.31 -7.07
N ASN A 73 -1.81 -12.30 -7.61
CA ASN A 73 -2.21 -11.31 -8.59
C ASN A 73 -2.52 -9.98 -7.89
N ALA A 74 -1.50 -9.13 -7.82
CA ALA A 74 -1.58 -7.84 -7.16
C ALA A 74 -1.27 -6.69 -8.13
N GLU A 75 -1.99 -5.60 -7.97
CA GLU A 75 -1.73 -4.32 -8.64
C GLU A 75 -0.95 -3.36 -7.73
N LYS A 76 -0.27 -2.41 -8.35
CA LYS A 76 0.47 -1.35 -7.65
C LYS A 76 -0.22 -0.02 -7.87
N LEU A 77 -0.49 0.70 -6.80
CA LEU A 77 -1.14 2.01 -6.83
C LEU A 77 -0.27 3.05 -6.12
N PRO A 78 0.08 4.18 -6.76
CA PRO A 78 0.87 5.21 -6.11
C PRO A 78 0.06 5.89 -4.99
N LEU A 79 0.70 6.13 -3.85
CA LEU A 79 0.14 6.97 -2.80
C LEU A 79 0.42 8.45 -3.08
N THR A 80 -0.53 9.31 -2.71
CA THR A 80 -0.38 10.76 -2.75
C THR A 80 0.01 11.27 -1.36
N LYS A 81 1.08 12.08 -1.27
CA LYS A 81 1.40 12.82 -0.04
C LYS A 81 0.31 13.87 0.19
N THR A 82 -0.47 13.71 1.26
CA THR A 82 -1.62 14.58 1.59
C THR A 82 -1.24 15.73 2.53
N GLY A 83 -0.15 15.60 3.27
CA GLY A 83 0.32 16.65 4.17
C GLY A 83 1.56 16.26 4.95
N SER A 84 2.03 17.22 5.75
CA SER A 84 3.12 17.06 6.70
C SER A 84 2.83 17.95 7.91
N ASP A 85 3.12 17.47 9.12
CA ASP A 85 2.98 18.25 10.36
C ASP A 85 4.35 18.68 10.95
N GLY A 86 5.44 18.43 10.22
CA GLY A 86 6.82 18.67 10.65
C GLY A 86 7.45 17.50 11.42
N LEU A 87 6.64 16.57 11.93
CA LEU A 87 7.10 15.31 12.56
C LEU A 87 6.87 14.10 11.66
N HIS A 88 5.85 14.15 10.80
CA HIS A 88 5.47 13.07 9.92
C HIS A 88 4.97 13.58 8.57
N ASP A 89 5.20 12.77 7.54
CA ASP A 89 4.52 12.88 6.26
C ASP A 89 3.38 11.86 6.19
N TRP A 90 2.25 12.30 5.63
CA TRP A 90 1.05 11.50 5.48
C TRP A 90 0.79 11.19 4.01
N TRP A 91 0.60 9.92 3.71
CA TRP A 91 0.35 9.42 2.36
C TRP A 91 -1.00 8.71 2.32
N GLU A 92 -1.77 8.90 1.26
CA GLU A 92 -3.10 8.29 1.09
C GLU A 92 -3.25 7.71 -0.32
N VAL A 93 -3.95 6.58 -0.42
CA VAL A 93 -4.47 6.03 -1.67
C VAL A 93 -5.89 5.50 -1.44
N ARG A 94 -6.70 5.60 -2.48
CA ARG A 94 -8.07 5.07 -2.51
C ARG A 94 -8.12 3.94 -3.51
N TRP A 95 -8.75 2.85 -3.15
CA TRP A 95 -8.85 1.67 -3.98
C TRP A 95 -10.25 1.10 -3.92
N SER A 96 -10.79 0.77 -5.10
CA SER A 96 -12.09 0.13 -5.25
C SER A 96 -11.86 -1.27 -5.79
N PRO A 97 -12.05 -2.32 -4.97
CA PRO A 97 -11.86 -3.70 -5.41
C PRO A 97 -12.79 -4.01 -6.61
N PRO A 98 -12.30 -4.66 -7.67
CA PRO A 98 -13.13 -5.02 -8.82
C PRO A 98 -14.09 -6.19 -8.55
N TYR A 99 -13.94 -6.86 -7.41
CA TYR A 99 -14.73 -8.00 -6.95
C TYR A 99 -15.59 -7.63 -5.74
N ARG A 100 -16.79 -8.22 -5.65
CA ARG A 100 -17.75 -8.03 -4.55
C ARG A 100 -18.19 -9.36 -3.96
#